data_AF-A0A973AWF9-F1
#
_entry.id   AF-A0A973AWF9-F1
#
_cell.length_a   1.000
_cell.length_b   1.000
_cell.length_c   1.000
_cell.angle_alpha   90.00
_cell.angle_beta   90.00
_cell.angle_gamma   90.00
#
_symmetry.space_group_name_H-M   'P 1'
#
loop_
_entity.id
_entity.type
_entity.pdbx_description
1 polymer ?
#
loop_
_entity_poly.entity_id
_entity_poly.type
_entity_poly.pdbx_seq_one_letter_code
_entity_poly.pdbx_strand_id
1 'polypeptide(L)'
;IARIHGGMNYKQRQAEVDRFRTPVSEGGARFMICTDAAAEGINLQFCWIMANFDVPWNPARLEQRMGRIHRYGQKHDPVQIVNLVAPKTREGLVLNTLLTKLQSVRQSLGNDKVFDSIGRIFEGVSLKSYMERAILDGAETVAGELEGKLTPEQVEALAASERRLYGDGGDVKRQLPRLREDLSREAYRRLMPGYVARYLEHAAPQIGLTIEGDFADSFSLMPTKKKAGISIFPIIETYPSDFRHRLKVVRPEAGEHAIWIHPGEAVFEAFRKETLRVLGPAARQGAVFVDPAAERPYLFHVAVVNVIRSADPAFGEYTTDDVLECRLVGAMQQEGREIVLCPVEQLLLLRPVQDVIPASAQRLAHHAGRLTDHAKAFLIERIARDIAASRRESLLTDLVDREQNILRGFAFQESELAEARQRQTEKARAGNSLAQKTLAEVKSQQRSLAERRAAAIAALRREPELITPGQVTFVAHALVVPSQSKEDRERYDADVEKIAMEWARAYEEQQGAEVIDVHTPELARRAGLTDNPGFDLLARYPQGDPRGERAIEVKGRAGRGDIEVTDNEWARAANLQAGYWLYVVYDCATKALRPNRVRNPFARLLARAKGSLLISPSQIMQEGEQG
;
A
#
# COMPACT_ATOMS: atom_id res chain seq x y z
N ILE A 1 14.53 36.28 -3.90
CA ILE A 1 13.19 36.42 -4.52
C ILE A 1 13.18 35.51 -5.73
N ALA A 2 12.16 34.67 -5.86
CA ALA A 2 11.92 33.83 -7.03
C ALA A 2 10.88 34.48 -7.94
N ARG A 3 10.90 34.20 -9.25
CA ARG A 3 9.99 34.85 -10.20
C ARG A 3 9.50 33.92 -11.29
N ILE A 4 8.22 34.05 -11.65
CA ILE A 4 7.60 33.30 -12.75
C ILE A 4 6.80 34.24 -13.66
N HIS A 5 7.08 34.19 -14.95
CA HIS A 5 6.34 34.95 -15.98
C HIS A 5 6.17 34.14 -17.27
N GLY A 6 5.30 34.62 -18.18
CA GLY A 6 4.86 33.89 -19.38
C GLY A 6 5.97 33.49 -20.36
N GLY A 7 7.07 34.23 -20.38
CA GLY A 7 8.23 33.93 -21.24
C GLY A 7 9.11 32.78 -20.75
N MET A 8 8.85 32.19 -19.58
CA MET A 8 9.65 31.10 -19.02
C MET A 8 9.14 29.73 -19.49
N ASN A 9 10.06 28.85 -19.86
CA ASN A 9 9.76 27.45 -20.17
C ASN A 9 9.54 26.62 -18.89
N TYR A 10 9.02 25.39 -19.03
CA TYR A 10 8.68 24.53 -17.90
C TYR A 10 9.87 24.26 -16.95
N LYS A 11 11.06 23.99 -17.49
CA LYS A 11 12.26 23.72 -16.67
C LYS A 11 12.67 24.93 -15.84
N GLN A 12 12.62 26.13 -16.42
CA GLN A 12 12.91 27.39 -15.72
C GLN A 12 11.89 27.65 -14.61
N ARG A 13 10.60 27.41 -14.87
CA ARG A 13 9.54 27.53 -13.86
C ARG A 13 9.78 26.59 -12.68
N GLN A 14 10.13 25.33 -12.96
CA GLN A 14 10.40 24.34 -11.91
C GLN A 14 11.61 24.75 -11.06
N ALA A 15 12.70 25.23 -11.67
CA ALA A 15 13.88 25.70 -10.94
C ALA A 15 13.58 26.88 -9.99
N GLU A 16 12.72 27.82 -10.41
CA GLU A 16 12.29 28.93 -9.56
C GLU A 16 11.36 28.47 -8.42
N VAL A 17 10.56 27.43 -8.64
CA VAL A 17 9.75 26.77 -7.59
C VAL A 17 10.63 26.06 -6.57
N ASP A 18 11.63 25.32 -7.04
CA ASP A 18 12.57 24.61 -6.17
C ASP A 18 13.37 25.62 -5.33
N ARG A 19 13.85 26.71 -5.94
CA ARG A 19 14.51 27.82 -5.23
C ARG A 19 13.61 28.46 -4.16
N PHE A 20 12.31 28.55 -4.40
CA PHE A 20 11.37 29.09 -3.43
C PHE A 20 11.03 28.10 -2.30
N ARG A 21 11.14 26.79 -2.58
CA ARG A 21 10.98 25.73 -1.59
C ARG A 21 12.19 25.63 -0.65
N THR A 22 13.39 25.92 -1.14
CA THR A 22 14.61 25.92 -0.33
C THR A 22 14.55 26.98 0.79
N PRO A 23 14.92 26.65 2.04
CA PRO A 23 15.02 27.63 3.12
C PRO A 23 15.95 28.81 2.77
N VAL A 24 15.64 30.00 3.28
CA VAL A 24 16.47 31.21 3.05
C VAL A 24 17.89 31.02 3.59
N SER A 25 18.04 30.25 4.68
CA SER A 25 19.34 29.87 5.26
C SER A 25 20.23 29.08 4.30
N GLU A 26 19.64 28.39 3.32
CA GLU A 26 20.33 27.56 2.32
C GLU A 26 20.41 28.25 0.94
N GLY A 27 20.19 29.57 0.89
CA GLY A 27 20.24 30.35 -0.36
C GLY A 27 18.92 30.36 -1.15
N GLY A 28 17.82 29.89 -0.56
CA GLY A 28 16.49 29.93 -1.15
C GLY A 28 15.84 31.33 -1.18
N ALA A 29 14.60 31.40 -1.67
CA ALA A 29 13.85 32.65 -1.78
C ALA A 29 12.77 32.80 -0.70
N ARG A 30 12.68 34.00 -0.10
CA ARG A 30 11.59 34.34 0.85
C ARG A 30 10.27 34.69 0.17
N PHE A 31 10.32 35.26 -1.03
CA PHE A 31 9.16 35.72 -1.79
C PHE A 31 9.20 35.14 -3.19
N MET A 32 8.02 34.80 -3.71
CA MET A 32 7.80 34.42 -5.10
C MET A 32 6.85 35.44 -5.74
N ILE A 33 7.27 35.99 -6.87
CA ILE A 33 6.46 36.91 -7.68
C ILE A 33 6.04 36.19 -8.95
N CYS A 34 4.73 36.09 -9.16
CA CYS A 34 4.15 35.37 -10.29
C CYS A 34 3.22 36.29 -11.08
N THR A 35 3.29 36.21 -12.40
CA THR A 35 2.19 36.70 -13.26
C THR A 35 1.17 35.59 -13.49
N ASP A 36 0.06 35.91 -14.15
CA ASP A 36 -1.01 34.96 -14.51
C ASP A 36 -0.52 33.70 -15.28
N ALA A 37 0.68 33.74 -15.86
CA ALA A 37 1.31 32.58 -16.48
C ALA A 37 1.63 31.44 -15.49
N ALA A 38 1.60 31.71 -14.19
CA ALA A 38 1.74 30.72 -13.12
C ALA A 38 0.39 30.12 -12.66
N ALA A 39 -0.74 30.61 -13.18
CA ALA A 39 -2.08 30.20 -12.76
C ALA A 39 -2.41 28.74 -13.13
N GLU A 40 -1.65 28.13 -14.06
CA GLU A 40 -1.78 26.73 -14.47
C GLU A 40 -0.47 25.96 -14.26
N GLY A 41 -0.60 24.72 -13.76
CA GLY A 41 0.51 23.73 -13.77
C GLY A 41 1.55 23.79 -12.65
N ILE A 42 1.44 24.67 -11.65
CA ILE A 42 2.44 24.75 -10.55
C ILE A 42 1.79 24.41 -9.20
N ASN A 43 2.53 23.68 -8.35
CA ASN A 43 2.13 23.30 -6.99
C ASN A 43 2.91 24.13 -5.94
N LEU A 44 2.19 24.97 -5.19
CA LEU A 44 2.73 25.84 -4.14
C LEU A 44 2.18 25.49 -2.75
N GLN A 45 1.74 24.24 -2.53
CA GLN A 45 1.15 23.76 -1.27
C GLN A 45 2.03 23.97 -0.01
N PHE A 46 3.33 24.19 -0.17
CA PHE A 46 4.22 24.52 0.95
C PHE A 46 4.09 25.97 1.44
N CYS A 47 3.34 26.82 0.72
CA CYS A 47 3.04 28.20 1.07
C CYS A 47 1.63 28.31 1.65
N TRP A 48 1.43 29.28 2.56
CA TRP A 48 0.14 29.51 3.20
C TRP A 48 -0.28 30.98 3.20
N ILE A 49 0.52 31.89 2.61
CA ILE A 49 0.19 33.31 2.43
C ILE A 49 0.22 33.63 0.94
N MET A 50 -0.85 34.22 0.42
CA MET A 50 -0.95 34.78 -0.93
C MET A 50 -1.39 36.23 -0.87
N ALA A 51 -0.69 37.10 -1.61
CA ALA A 51 -1.09 38.48 -1.83
C ALA A 51 -1.36 38.69 -3.33
N ASN A 52 -2.61 38.96 -3.68
CA ASN A 52 -3.01 39.35 -5.03
C ASN A 52 -2.83 40.87 -5.17
N PHE A 53 -1.85 41.26 -5.98
CA PHE A 53 -1.62 42.67 -6.34
C PHE A 53 -2.67 43.20 -7.31
N ASP A 54 -3.15 42.32 -8.19
CA ASP A 54 -4.26 42.51 -9.10
C ASP A 54 -5.31 41.40 -8.86
N VAL A 55 -6.58 41.76 -8.85
CA VAL A 55 -7.67 40.77 -8.81
C VAL A 55 -8.13 40.50 -10.24
N PRO A 56 -8.11 39.24 -10.72
CA PRO A 56 -8.46 38.94 -12.09
C PRO A 56 -9.95 39.14 -12.34
N TRP A 57 -10.29 39.59 -13.55
CA TRP A 57 -11.68 39.80 -13.99
C TRP A 57 -12.50 38.53 -14.09
N ASN A 58 -11.87 37.34 -14.07
CA ASN A 58 -12.57 36.06 -14.08
C ASN A 58 -12.44 35.42 -12.69
N PRO A 59 -13.54 35.24 -11.95
CA PRO A 59 -13.52 34.60 -10.63
C PRO A 59 -12.92 33.20 -10.63
N ALA A 60 -13.07 32.44 -11.71
CA ALA A 60 -12.45 31.13 -11.85
C ALA A 60 -10.91 31.21 -11.86
N ARG A 61 -10.33 32.32 -12.36
CA ARG A 61 -8.89 32.55 -12.25
C ARG A 61 -8.46 32.85 -10.83
N LEU A 62 -9.26 33.60 -10.07
CA LEU A 62 -9.00 33.85 -8.65
C LEU A 62 -9.05 32.53 -7.87
N GLU A 63 -10.08 31.71 -8.10
CA GLU A 63 -10.19 30.36 -7.53
C GLU A 63 -8.98 29.49 -7.87
N GLN A 64 -8.56 29.45 -9.13
CA GLN A 64 -7.38 28.69 -9.55
C GLN A 64 -6.09 29.19 -8.91
N ARG A 65 -5.94 30.51 -8.65
CA ARG A 65 -4.79 31.08 -7.91
C ARG A 65 -4.81 30.60 -6.45
N MET A 66 -5.94 30.74 -5.76
CA MET A 66 -6.11 30.30 -4.37
C MET A 66 -5.88 28.79 -4.21
N GLY A 67 -6.40 28.01 -5.14
CA GLY A 67 -6.22 26.57 -5.23
C GLY A 67 -4.78 26.12 -5.49
N ARG A 68 -3.78 27.01 -5.62
CA ARG A 68 -2.34 26.63 -5.65
C ARG A 68 -1.78 26.39 -4.26
N ILE A 69 -2.33 27.05 -3.25
CA ILE A 69 -1.91 26.99 -1.85
C ILE A 69 -2.96 26.34 -0.95
N HIS A 70 -4.25 26.46 -1.30
CA HIS A 70 -5.36 25.87 -0.58
C HIS A 70 -5.76 24.53 -1.24
N ARG A 71 -5.13 23.43 -0.80
CA ARG A 71 -5.42 22.06 -1.24
C ARG A 71 -5.28 21.08 -0.08
N TYR A 72 -5.87 19.89 -0.23
CA TYR A 72 -5.61 18.76 0.66
C TYR A 72 -4.10 18.52 0.83
N GLY A 73 -3.64 18.46 2.08
CA GLY A 73 -2.22 18.32 2.44
C GLY A 73 -1.53 19.61 2.92
N GLN A 74 -2.22 20.75 2.92
CA GLN A 74 -1.75 21.98 3.55
C GLN A 74 -1.57 21.78 5.07
N LYS A 75 -0.42 22.20 5.61
CA LYS A 75 -0.08 22.04 7.05
C LYS A 75 -0.50 23.23 7.91
N HIS A 76 -0.80 24.37 7.29
CA HIS A 76 -1.21 25.60 7.98
C HIS A 76 -2.69 25.90 7.72
N ASP A 77 -3.46 26.01 8.80
CA ASP A 77 -4.86 26.41 8.82
C ASP A 77 -5.03 27.52 9.87
N PRO A 78 -5.39 28.77 9.49
CA PRO A 78 -5.92 29.18 8.19
C PRO A 78 -4.85 29.57 7.16
N VAL A 79 -5.16 29.31 5.88
CA VAL A 79 -4.44 29.91 4.74
C VAL A 79 -4.85 31.38 4.61
N GLN A 80 -3.89 32.28 4.48
CA GLN A 80 -4.13 33.73 4.39
C GLN A 80 -4.07 34.22 2.94
N ILE A 81 -5.16 34.82 2.48
CA ILE A 81 -5.28 35.41 1.14
C ILE A 81 -5.60 36.89 1.29
N VAL A 82 -4.73 37.74 0.77
CA VAL A 82 -4.86 39.20 0.79
C VAL A 82 -5.11 39.69 -0.63
N ASN A 83 -6.23 40.36 -0.87
CA ASN A 83 -6.54 40.99 -2.14
C ASN A 83 -6.35 42.50 -2.03
N LEU A 84 -5.43 43.06 -2.80
CA LEU A 84 -5.21 44.51 -2.84
C LEU A 84 -6.18 45.14 -3.84
N VAL A 85 -7.03 46.04 -3.35
CA VAL A 85 -8.04 46.75 -4.15
C VAL A 85 -7.90 48.24 -3.90
N ALA A 86 -7.95 49.06 -4.96
CA ALA A 86 -7.90 50.51 -4.86
C ALA A 86 -9.33 51.09 -4.71
N PRO A 87 -9.77 51.49 -3.51
CA PRO A 87 -11.19 51.81 -3.25
C PRO A 87 -11.69 53.09 -3.94
N LYS A 88 -10.78 53.95 -4.41
CA LYS A 88 -11.10 55.20 -5.10
C LYS A 88 -11.16 55.07 -6.62
N THR A 89 -11.11 53.85 -7.16
CA THR A 89 -11.31 53.60 -8.60
C THR A 89 -12.69 52.99 -8.83
N ARG A 90 -13.25 53.21 -10.03
CA ARG A 90 -14.56 52.65 -10.40
C ARG A 90 -14.54 51.13 -10.38
N GLU A 91 -13.42 50.54 -10.83
CA GLU A 91 -13.15 49.11 -10.82
C GLU A 91 -13.03 48.57 -9.39
N GLY A 92 -12.36 49.33 -8.52
CA GLY A 92 -12.14 48.94 -7.13
C GLY A 92 -13.43 48.92 -6.31
N LEU A 93 -14.39 49.81 -6.61
CA LEU A 93 -15.70 49.79 -5.97
C LEU A 93 -16.44 48.46 -6.23
N VAL A 94 -16.51 48.04 -7.50
CA VAL A 94 -17.19 46.80 -7.91
C VAL A 94 -16.51 45.56 -7.30
N LEU A 95 -15.17 45.51 -7.37
CA LEU A 95 -14.38 44.43 -6.79
C LEU A 95 -14.51 44.35 -5.26
N ASN A 96 -14.52 45.49 -4.58
CA ASN A 96 -14.65 45.55 -3.13
C ASN A 96 -16.04 45.06 -2.67
N THR A 97 -17.11 45.46 -3.36
CA THR A 97 -18.47 44.97 -3.08
C THR A 97 -18.55 43.45 -3.25
N LEU A 98 -18.01 42.92 -4.34
CA LEU A 98 -18.00 41.48 -4.61
C LEU A 98 -17.24 40.69 -3.53
N LEU A 99 -16.02 41.12 -3.18
CA LEU A 99 -15.20 40.44 -2.16
C LEU A 99 -15.81 40.52 -0.76
N THR A 100 -16.37 41.67 -0.39
CA THR A 100 -17.05 41.87 0.90
C THR A 100 -18.28 40.98 1.01
N LYS A 101 -19.05 40.85 -0.08
CA LYS A 101 -20.23 39.98 -0.09
C LYS A 101 -19.87 38.50 0.00
N LEU A 102 -18.87 38.04 -0.76
CA LEU A 102 -18.34 36.67 -0.64
C LEU A 102 -17.90 36.36 0.80
N GLN A 103 -17.27 37.33 1.48
CA GLN A 103 -16.87 37.19 2.87
C GLN A 103 -18.07 37.11 3.83
N SER A 104 -19.11 37.92 3.61
CA SER A 104 -20.37 37.88 4.39
C SER A 104 -21.12 36.55 4.20
N VAL A 105 -21.19 36.06 2.97
CA VAL A 105 -21.79 34.75 2.64
C VAL A 105 -21.01 33.62 3.33
N ARG A 106 -19.68 33.66 3.30
CA ARG A 106 -18.82 32.71 4.02
C ARG A 106 -19.09 32.72 5.53
N GLN A 107 -19.18 33.90 6.14
CA GLN A 107 -19.45 34.02 7.58
C GLN A 107 -20.84 33.45 7.95
N SER A 108 -21.83 33.62 7.08
CA SER A 108 -23.19 33.13 7.30
C SER A 108 -23.31 31.62 7.15
N LEU A 109 -22.56 31.02 6.20
CA LEU A 109 -22.56 29.57 5.93
C LEU A 109 -21.63 28.78 6.85
N GLY A 110 -20.72 29.45 7.58
CA GLY A 110 -19.81 28.82 8.55
C GLY A 110 -18.83 27.81 7.93
N ASN A 111 -18.59 27.88 6.62
CA ASN A 111 -17.77 26.92 5.89
C ASN A 111 -16.89 27.63 4.84
N ASP A 112 -15.59 27.31 4.81
CA ASP A 112 -14.63 27.88 3.85
C ASP A 112 -14.87 27.42 2.40
N LYS A 113 -15.72 26.41 2.18
CA LYS A 113 -16.10 25.88 0.86
C LYS A 113 -16.77 26.89 -0.09
N VAL A 114 -17.20 28.06 0.39
CA VAL A 114 -17.72 29.12 -0.50
C VAL A 114 -16.69 29.51 -1.56
N PHE A 115 -15.40 29.45 -1.23
CA PHE A 115 -14.32 29.77 -2.15
C PHE A 115 -14.06 28.66 -3.19
N ASP A 116 -14.41 27.41 -2.89
CA ASP A 116 -14.23 26.25 -3.78
C ASP A 116 -15.33 26.16 -4.86
N SER A 117 -16.37 27.00 -4.77
CA SER A 117 -17.49 27.03 -5.72
C SER A 117 -17.62 28.37 -6.44
N ILE A 118 -16.66 29.29 -6.29
CA ILE A 118 -16.70 30.65 -6.88
C ILE A 118 -16.86 30.60 -8.39
N GLY A 119 -16.08 29.79 -9.10
CA GLY A 119 -16.14 29.69 -10.55
C GLY A 119 -17.53 29.33 -11.08
N ARG A 120 -18.29 28.52 -10.34
CA ARG A 120 -19.66 28.10 -10.67
C ARG A 120 -20.73 29.09 -10.21
N ILE A 121 -20.56 29.74 -9.06
CA ILE A 121 -21.47 30.83 -8.62
C ILE A 121 -21.50 31.96 -9.65
N PHE A 122 -20.36 32.19 -10.32
CA PHE A 122 -20.22 33.19 -11.38
C PHE A 122 -20.28 32.60 -12.80
N GLU A 123 -20.72 31.35 -12.99
CA GLU A 123 -20.94 30.79 -14.34
C GLU A 123 -22.05 31.59 -15.06
N GLY A 124 -21.70 32.17 -16.21
CA GLY A 124 -22.59 33.08 -16.95
C GLY A 124 -22.51 34.55 -16.52
N VAL A 125 -21.73 34.89 -15.49
CA VAL A 125 -21.50 36.27 -15.04
C VAL A 125 -20.15 36.76 -15.57
N SER A 126 -20.16 37.51 -16.68
CA SER A 126 -18.95 38.17 -17.18
C SER A 126 -18.67 39.42 -16.34
N LEU A 127 -17.79 39.32 -15.35
CA LEU A 127 -17.32 40.47 -14.57
C LEU A 127 -16.78 41.59 -15.46
N LYS A 128 -16.19 41.24 -16.61
CA LYS A 128 -15.81 42.20 -17.65
C LYS A 128 -17.01 43.03 -18.15
N SER A 129 -18.18 42.44 -18.35
CA SER A 129 -19.38 43.19 -18.78
C SER A 129 -19.94 44.07 -17.67
N TYR A 130 -19.89 43.63 -16.41
CA TYR A 130 -20.28 44.48 -15.26
C TYR A 130 -19.35 45.68 -15.13
N MET A 131 -18.07 45.52 -15.46
CA MET A 131 -17.12 46.62 -15.47
C MET A 131 -17.31 47.58 -16.65
N GLU A 132 -17.53 47.04 -17.86
CA GLU A 132 -17.89 47.86 -19.01
C GLU A 132 -19.17 48.66 -18.72
N ARG A 133 -20.15 48.04 -18.05
CA ARG A 133 -21.35 48.72 -17.55
C ARG A 133 -21.06 49.68 -16.40
N ALA A 134 -20.12 49.41 -15.50
CA ALA A 134 -19.78 50.34 -14.43
C ALA A 134 -19.18 51.66 -14.97
N ILE A 135 -18.58 51.60 -16.17
CA ILE A 135 -18.11 52.78 -16.91
C ILE A 135 -19.30 53.56 -17.52
N LEU A 136 -20.35 52.87 -17.99
CA LEU A 136 -21.50 53.45 -18.71
C LEU A 136 -22.66 53.87 -17.79
N ASP A 137 -23.07 52.98 -16.88
CA ASP A 137 -24.27 53.05 -16.03
C ASP A 137 -23.96 53.53 -14.59
N GLY A 138 -22.68 53.70 -14.26
CA GLY A 138 -22.18 54.06 -12.93
C GLY A 138 -21.92 52.84 -12.03
N ALA A 139 -20.83 52.90 -11.25
CA ALA A 139 -20.35 51.77 -10.44
C ALA A 139 -21.31 51.38 -9.30
N GLU A 140 -22.08 52.32 -8.75
CA GLU A 140 -23.04 52.03 -7.66
C GLU A 140 -24.25 51.22 -8.15
N THR A 141 -24.78 51.53 -9.35
CA THR A 141 -25.89 50.78 -9.97
C THR A 141 -25.51 49.32 -10.20
N VAL A 142 -24.31 49.11 -10.73
CA VAL A 142 -23.75 47.78 -11.02
C VAL A 142 -23.48 46.99 -9.74
N ALA A 143 -22.99 47.67 -8.70
CA ALA A 143 -22.76 47.06 -7.39
C ALA A 143 -24.09 46.57 -6.76
N GLY A 144 -25.16 47.35 -6.83
CA GLY A 144 -26.48 46.95 -6.33
C GLY A 144 -27.09 45.76 -7.09
N GLU A 145 -26.92 45.67 -8.41
CA GLU A 145 -27.34 44.49 -9.19
C GLU A 145 -26.57 43.22 -8.81
N LEU A 146 -25.27 43.36 -8.53
CA LEU A 146 -24.41 42.28 -8.05
C LEU A 146 -24.81 41.82 -6.64
N GLU A 147 -25.19 42.75 -5.77
CA GLU A 147 -25.72 42.44 -4.43
C GLU A 147 -27.00 41.61 -4.48
N GLY A 148 -27.91 41.92 -5.41
CA GLY A 148 -29.17 41.17 -5.58
C GLY A 148 -29.00 39.74 -6.13
N LYS A 149 -27.87 39.43 -6.77
CA LYS A 149 -27.57 38.11 -7.36
C LYS A 149 -26.70 37.21 -6.47
N LEU A 150 -26.25 37.68 -5.31
CA LEU A 150 -25.40 36.93 -4.38
C LEU A 150 -26.12 36.80 -3.04
N THR A 151 -27.27 36.11 -3.04
CA THR A 151 -28.04 35.88 -1.81
C THR A 151 -27.61 34.59 -1.10
N PRO A 152 -27.73 34.52 0.24
CA PRO A 152 -27.46 33.30 1.00
C PRO A 152 -28.26 32.10 0.50
N GLU A 153 -29.53 32.30 0.09
CA GLU A 153 -30.39 31.19 -0.37
C GLU A 153 -29.88 30.58 -1.68
N GLN A 154 -29.34 31.38 -2.60
CA GLN A 154 -28.78 30.87 -3.86
C GLN A 154 -27.52 30.05 -3.64
N VAL A 155 -26.65 30.50 -2.73
CA VAL A 155 -25.43 29.77 -2.38
C VAL A 155 -25.75 28.48 -1.62
N GLU A 156 -26.76 28.51 -0.76
CA GLU A 156 -27.25 27.31 -0.08
C GLU A 156 -27.91 26.31 -1.06
N ALA A 157 -28.65 26.80 -2.07
CA ALA A 157 -29.19 25.96 -3.13
C ALA A 157 -28.11 25.32 -4.01
N LEU A 158 -27.05 26.07 -4.36
CA LEU A 158 -25.87 25.53 -5.05
C LEU A 158 -25.15 24.47 -4.20
N ALA A 159 -24.92 24.75 -2.92
CA ALA A 159 -24.29 23.82 -1.99
C ALA A 159 -25.13 22.56 -1.72
N ALA A 160 -26.47 22.69 -1.72
CA ALA A 160 -27.39 21.55 -1.61
C ALA A 160 -27.42 20.71 -2.89
N SER A 161 -27.33 21.36 -4.06
CA SER A 161 -27.17 20.69 -5.35
C SER A 161 -25.85 19.91 -5.40
N GLU A 162 -24.75 20.51 -4.95
CA GLU A 162 -23.45 19.83 -4.83
C GLU A 162 -23.52 18.63 -3.88
N ARG A 163 -24.17 18.76 -2.73
CA ARG A 163 -24.39 17.63 -1.81
C ARG A 163 -25.19 16.49 -2.45
N ARG A 164 -26.14 16.79 -3.35
CA ARG A 164 -26.85 15.75 -4.12
C ARG A 164 -25.98 15.11 -5.22
N LEU A 165 -25.19 15.91 -5.93
CA LEU A 165 -24.38 15.45 -7.07
C LEU A 165 -23.11 14.71 -6.64
N TYR A 166 -22.44 15.20 -5.59
CA TYR A 166 -21.13 14.72 -5.15
C TYR A 166 -21.14 14.03 -3.78
N GLY A 167 -22.30 13.97 -3.11
CA GLY A 167 -22.42 13.46 -1.75
C GLY A 167 -21.83 14.40 -0.69
N ASP A 168 -21.77 13.93 0.56
CA ASP A 168 -21.30 14.74 1.71
C ASP A 168 -19.76 14.89 1.77
N GLY A 169 -19.02 14.28 0.82
CA GLY A 169 -17.56 14.14 0.87
C GLY A 169 -17.05 13.29 2.05
N GLY A 170 -17.95 12.77 2.89
CA GLY A 170 -17.66 11.95 4.06
C GLY A 170 -17.47 10.46 3.77
N ASP A 171 -17.81 9.98 2.58
CA ASP A 171 -17.77 8.56 2.23
C ASP A 171 -16.32 8.01 2.27
N VAL A 172 -15.35 8.78 1.77
CA VAL A 172 -13.91 8.47 1.91
C VAL A 172 -13.45 8.58 3.36
N LYS A 173 -14.00 9.52 4.13
CA LYS A 173 -13.66 9.72 5.56
C LYS A 173 -14.15 8.57 6.43
N ARG A 174 -15.28 7.93 6.10
CA ARG A 174 -15.78 6.72 6.76
C ARG A 174 -14.91 5.50 6.47
N GLN A 175 -14.34 5.41 5.27
CA GLN A 175 -13.45 4.32 4.88
C GLN A 175 -11.98 4.53 5.30
N LEU A 176 -11.58 5.76 5.60
CA LEU A 176 -10.21 6.15 5.95
C LEU A 176 -9.60 5.36 7.13
N PRO A 177 -10.32 5.08 8.24
CA PRO A 177 -9.79 4.23 9.31
C PRO A 177 -9.47 2.81 8.84
N ARG A 178 -10.40 2.19 8.10
CA ARG A 178 -10.21 0.86 7.51
C ARG A 178 -9.03 0.84 6.54
N LEU A 179 -8.95 1.81 5.62
CA LEU A 179 -7.85 1.94 4.67
C LEU A 179 -6.49 2.14 5.35
N ARG A 180 -6.44 2.90 6.45
CA ARG A 180 -5.21 3.08 7.26
C ARG A 180 -4.80 1.80 7.96
N GLU A 181 -5.77 1.05 8.49
CA GLU A 181 -5.51 -0.25 9.12
C GLU A 181 -5.04 -1.28 8.09
N ASP A 182 -5.67 -1.32 6.90
CA ASP A 182 -5.27 -2.17 5.78
C ASP A 182 -3.84 -1.82 5.33
N LEU A 183 -3.51 -0.53 5.14
CA LEU A 183 -2.15 -0.07 4.81
C LEU A 183 -1.11 -0.45 5.89
N SER A 184 -1.47 -0.35 7.17
CA SER A 184 -0.61 -0.77 8.28
C SER A 184 -0.37 -2.28 8.24
N ARG A 185 -1.43 -3.09 8.09
CA ARG A 185 -1.35 -4.55 7.96
C ARG A 185 -0.57 -4.98 6.71
N GLU A 186 -0.69 -4.24 5.61
CA GLU A 186 0.08 -4.48 4.38
C GLU A 186 1.57 -4.20 4.58
N ALA A 187 1.96 -3.19 5.35
CA ALA A 187 3.36 -2.95 5.68
C ALA A 187 4.00 -4.13 6.41
N TYR A 188 3.28 -4.77 7.34
CA TYR A 188 3.71 -5.99 8.04
C TYR A 188 3.72 -7.25 7.17
N ARG A 189 2.94 -7.27 6.09
CA ARG A 189 2.84 -8.41 5.15
C ARG A 189 3.72 -8.25 3.91
N ARG A 190 4.40 -7.11 3.76
CA ARG A 190 5.40 -6.95 2.70
C ARG A 190 6.50 -7.97 2.91
N LEU A 191 6.79 -8.73 1.85
CA LEU A 191 7.95 -9.60 1.83
C LEU A 191 9.19 -8.74 2.06
N MET A 192 9.86 -9.01 3.18
CA MET A 192 11.09 -8.32 3.53
C MET A 192 12.17 -8.62 2.49
N PRO A 193 13.08 -7.67 2.18
CA PRO A 193 14.16 -7.88 1.21
C PRO A 193 14.96 -9.18 1.44
N GLY A 194 15.18 -9.56 2.70
CA GLY A 194 15.85 -10.81 3.07
C GLY A 194 15.17 -12.08 2.55
N TYR A 195 13.84 -12.15 2.54
CA TYR A 195 13.12 -13.31 1.98
C TYR A 195 13.31 -13.42 0.46
N VAL A 196 13.33 -12.27 -0.24
CA VAL A 196 13.57 -12.23 -1.68
C VAL A 196 15.00 -12.66 -1.99
N ALA A 197 15.99 -12.13 -1.26
CA ALA A 197 17.40 -12.52 -1.41
C ALA A 197 17.59 -14.03 -1.18
N ARG A 198 17.13 -14.55 -0.05
CA ARG A 198 17.24 -15.98 0.31
C ARG A 198 16.56 -16.89 -0.72
N TYR A 199 15.40 -16.48 -1.23
CA TYR A 199 14.71 -17.20 -2.30
C TYR A 199 15.56 -17.24 -3.58
N LEU A 200 16.09 -16.10 -4.03
CA LEU A 200 16.94 -16.03 -5.22
C LEU A 200 18.21 -16.86 -5.06
N GLU A 201 18.89 -16.74 -3.92
CA GLU A 201 20.12 -17.46 -3.59
C GLU A 201 19.92 -18.98 -3.64
N HIS A 202 18.83 -19.49 -3.06
CA HIS A 202 18.56 -20.92 -3.04
C HIS A 202 18.05 -21.45 -4.39
N ALA A 203 17.24 -20.67 -5.12
CA ALA A 203 16.59 -21.11 -6.34
C ALA A 203 17.48 -20.97 -7.59
N ALA A 204 18.33 -19.95 -7.66
CA ALA A 204 19.12 -19.66 -8.86
C ALA A 204 19.98 -20.85 -9.31
N PRO A 205 20.76 -21.52 -8.42
CA PRO A 205 21.57 -22.68 -8.81
C PRO A 205 20.73 -23.84 -9.36
N GLN A 206 19.52 -24.02 -8.82
CA GLN A 206 18.61 -25.10 -9.20
C GLN A 206 18.03 -24.93 -10.61
N ILE A 207 17.93 -23.69 -11.09
CA ILE A 207 17.50 -23.38 -12.46
C ILE A 207 18.66 -23.06 -13.42
N GLY A 208 19.90 -23.34 -13.00
CA GLY A 208 21.09 -23.14 -13.82
C GLY A 208 21.52 -21.68 -13.94
N LEU A 209 21.27 -20.87 -12.91
CA LEU A 209 21.76 -19.50 -12.78
C LEU A 209 22.73 -19.41 -11.60
N THR A 210 23.62 -18.43 -11.64
CA THR A 210 24.43 -18.00 -10.50
C THR A 210 24.22 -16.51 -10.28
N ILE A 211 24.53 -16.06 -9.07
CA ILE A 211 24.43 -14.66 -8.65
C ILE A 211 25.84 -14.12 -8.52
N GLU A 212 26.11 -13.00 -9.19
CA GLU A 212 27.36 -12.24 -9.05
C GLU A 212 27.07 -10.89 -8.42
N GLY A 213 27.83 -10.51 -7.39
CA GLY A 213 27.63 -9.28 -6.62
C GLY A 213 27.10 -9.55 -5.21
N ASP A 214 26.49 -8.54 -4.60
CA ASP A 214 26.02 -8.57 -3.21
C ASP A 214 24.55 -8.11 -3.14
N PHE A 215 23.72 -8.83 -2.39
CA PHE A 215 22.33 -8.46 -2.16
C PHE A 215 22.17 -7.18 -1.32
N ALA A 216 23.18 -6.80 -0.53
CA ALA A 216 23.19 -5.57 0.26
C ALA A 216 23.40 -4.32 -0.62
N ASP A 217 24.14 -4.45 -1.72
CA ASP A 217 24.33 -3.40 -2.71
C ASP A 217 23.63 -3.77 -4.03
N SER A 218 24.34 -4.37 -4.98
CA SER A 218 23.77 -4.78 -6.26
C SER A 218 24.34 -6.10 -6.76
N PHE A 219 23.51 -6.83 -7.51
CA PHE A 219 23.88 -8.11 -8.08
C PHE A 219 23.39 -8.27 -9.53
N SER A 220 23.86 -9.31 -10.19
CA SER A 220 23.47 -9.74 -11.53
C SER A 220 23.24 -11.25 -11.58
N LEU A 221 22.36 -11.68 -12.48
CA LEU A 221 22.10 -13.10 -12.76
C LEU A 221 22.95 -13.56 -13.95
N MET A 222 23.71 -14.64 -13.78
CA MET A 222 24.53 -15.22 -14.84
C MET A 222 24.10 -16.66 -15.16
N PRO A 223 23.96 -17.04 -16.44
CA PRO A 223 23.63 -18.41 -16.81
C PRO A 223 24.83 -19.34 -16.62
N THR A 224 24.62 -20.48 -15.96
CA THR A 224 25.68 -21.51 -15.78
C THR A 224 25.63 -22.60 -16.86
N LYS A 225 24.53 -22.70 -17.62
CA LYS A 225 24.34 -23.69 -18.68
C LYS A 225 23.70 -23.05 -19.91
N LYS A 226 23.93 -23.65 -21.09
CA LYS A 226 23.28 -23.24 -22.34
C LYS A 226 21.76 -23.34 -22.15
N LYS A 227 21.02 -22.28 -22.53
CA LYS A 227 19.56 -22.13 -22.38
C LYS A 227 19.04 -21.85 -20.96
N ALA A 228 19.90 -21.66 -19.95
CA ALA A 228 19.44 -21.18 -18.65
C ALA A 228 18.95 -19.73 -18.74
N GLY A 229 17.86 -19.41 -18.03
CA GLY A 229 17.31 -18.05 -17.97
C GLY A 229 16.70 -17.50 -19.26
N ILE A 230 16.39 -18.35 -20.26
CA ILE A 230 15.74 -17.91 -21.54
C ILE A 230 14.46 -17.11 -21.29
N SER A 231 13.71 -17.44 -20.25
CA SER A 231 12.47 -16.73 -19.89
C SER A 231 12.70 -15.43 -19.11
N ILE A 232 13.92 -15.19 -18.62
CA ILE A 232 14.25 -14.09 -17.69
C ILE A 232 15.04 -12.99 -18.42
N PHE A 233 16.11 -13.35 -19.14
CA PHE A 233 17.00 -12.37 -19.78
C PHE A 233 16.31 -11.45 -20.81
N PRO A 234 15.39 -11.92 -21.67
CA PRO A 234 14.66 -11.04 -22.58
C PRO A 234 13.85 -9.96 -21.87
N ILE A 235 13.39 -10.21 -20.64
CA ILE A 235 12.67 -9.21 -19.84
C ILE A 235 13.64 -8.17 -19.29
N ILE A 236 14.82 -8.59 -18.82
CA ILE A 236 15.89 -7.67 -18.41
C ILE A 236 16.29 -6.76 -19.57
N GLU A 237 16.37 -7.30 -20.79
CA GLU A 237 16.71 -6.54 -22.01
C GLU A 237 15.68 -5.45 -22.36
N THR A 238 14.43 -5.54 -21.87
CA THR A 238 13.43 -4.48 -22.07
C THR A 238 13.71 -3.21 -21.26
N TYR A 239 14.53 -3.30 -20.20
CA TYR A 239 14.92 -2.14 -19.40
C TYR A 239 15.97 -1.27 -20.12
N PRO A 240 16.10 0.02 -19.78
CA PRO A 240 17.19 0.87 -20.28
C PRO A 240 18.57 0.28 -19.96
N SER A 241 19.56 0.52 -20.81
CA SER A 241 20.92 -0.06 -20.69
C SER A 241 21.51 0.08 -19.29
N ASP A 242 21.30 1.23 -18.67
CA ASP A 242 21.92 1.60 -17.40
C ASP A 242 21.35 0.84 -16.20
N PHE A 243 20.24 0.11 -16.39
CA PHE A 243 19.57 -0.72 -15.37
C PHE A 243 19.92 -2.21 -15.49
N ARG A 244 20.25 -2.70 -16.69
CA ARG A 244 20.26 -4.14 -17.04
C ARG A 244 21.23 -4.99 -16.21
N HIS A 245 22.27 -4.37 -15.67
CA HIS A 245 23.36 -5.03 -14.93
C HIS A 245 23.30 -4.80 -13.42
N ARG A 246 22.24 -4.16 -12.91
CA ARG A 246 22.12 -3.81 -11.49
C ARG A 246 20.75 -4.19 -10.97
N LEU A 247 20.70 -5.32 -10.26
CA LEU A 247 19.52 -5.80 -9.54
C LEU A 247 19.69 -5.47 -8.05
N LYS A 248 18.61 -5.06 -7.37
CA LYS A 248 18.58 -4.85 -5.91
C LYS A 248 17.34 -5.48 -5.30
N VAL A 249 17.45 -6.07 -4.12
CA VAL A 249 16.29 -6.54 -3.33
C VAL A 249 15.71 -5.43 -2.44
N VAL A 250 16.54 -4.43 -2.11
CA VAL A 250 16.13 -3.22 -1.41
C VAL A 250 15.67 -2.17 -2.43
N ARG A 251 14.67 -1.38 -2.05
CA ARG A 251 14.15 -0.31 -2.89
C ARG A 251 15.27 0.72 -3.19
N PRO A 252 15.59 0.98 -4.47
CA PRO A 252 16.60 1.97 -4.85
C PRO A 252 16.24 3.38 -4.39
N GLU A 253 17.26 4.19 -4.10
CA GLU A 253 17.09 5.60 -3.77
C GLU A 253 16.71 6.44 -5.01
N ALA A 254 16.23 7.66 -4.78
CA ALA A 254 15.85 8.55 -5.87
C ALA A 254 17.05 8.88 -6.78
N GLY A 255 16.98 8.47 -8.04
CA GLY A 255 18.06 8.68 -9.02
C GLY A 255 19.00 7.48 -9.20
N GLU A 256 18.83 6.40 -8.43
CA GLU A 256 19.60 5.18 -8.60
C GLU A 256 19.05 4.32 -9.76
N HIS A 257 19.92 3.95 -10.70
CA HIS A 257 19.58 3.11 -11.85
C HIS A 257 19.80 1.62 -11.53
N ALA A 258 18.77 0.98 -10.98
CA ALA A 258 18.75 -0.44 -10.70
C ALA A 258 17.33 -1.02 -10.83
N ILE A 259 17.22 -2.30 -11.22
CA ILE A 259 15.96 -3.03 -11.23
C ILE A 259 15.70 -3.52 -9.79
N TRP A 260 14.61 -3.04 -9.21
CA TRP A 260 14.18 -3.45 -7.87
C TRP A 260 13.44 -4.78 -7.96
N ILE A 261 14.08 -5.87 -7.54
CA ILE A 261 13.52 -7.21 -7.55
C ILE A 261 12.57 -7.39 -6.35
N HIS A 262 11.27 -7.49 -6.62
CA HIS A 262 10.23 -7.76 -5.64
C HIS A 262 9.05 -8.51 -6.26
N PRO A 263 8.16 -9.14 -5.47
CA PRO A 263 6.94 -9.75 -5.98
C PRO A 263 6.11 -8.78 -6.84
N GLY A 264 5.68 -9.23 -8.02
CA GLY A 264 4.98 -8.40 -9.01
C GLY A 264 5.87 -7.62 -9.98
N GLU A 265 7.19 -7.56 -9.76
CA GLU A 265 8.13 -7.07 -10.78
C GLU A 265 8.36 -8.15 -11.86
N ALA A 266 8.48 -7.74 -13.13
CA ALA A 266 8.51 -8.63 -14.28
C ALA A 266 9.66 -9.66 -14.29
N VAL A 267 10.88 -9.25 -13.95
CA VAL A 267 12.06 -10.13 -13.80
C VAL A 267 11.85 -11.12 -12.66
N PHE A 268 11.34 -10.68 -11.52
CA PHE A 268 11.01 -11.56 -10.38
C PHE A 268 9.96 -12.60 -10.76
N GLU A 269 8.87 -12.19 -11.43
CA GLU A 269 7.81 -13.10 -11.85
C GLU A 269 8.29 -14.11 -12.89
N ALA A 270 9.18 -13.70 -13.80
CA ALA A 270 9.82 -14.60 -14.74
C ALA A 270 10.71 -15.63 -14.04
N PHE A 271 11.53 -15.18 -13.09
CA PHE A 271 12.37 -16.05 -12.27
C PHE A 271 11.53 -17.05 -11.47
N ARG A 272 10.44 -16.58 -10.84
CA ARG A 272 9.49 -17.43 -10.11
C ARG A 272 8.84 -18.47 -11.01
N LYS A 273 8.36 -18.08 -12.19
CA LYS A 273 7.74 -18.98 -13.16
C LYS A 273 8.72 -20.05 -13.64
N GLU A 274 9.96 -19.68 -13.91
CA GLU A 274 11.02 -20.61 -14.31
C GLU A 274 11.36 -21.60 -13.20
N THR A 275 11.47 -21.11 -11.96
CA THR A 275 11.67 -21.95 -10.76
C THR A 275 10.56 -22.98 -10.60
N LEU A 276 9.29 -22.56 -10.70
CA LEU A 276 8.15 -23.47 -10.62
C LEU A 276 8.07 -24.45 -11.80
N ARG A 277 8.52 -24.04 -12.99
CA ARG A 277 8.58 -24.91 -14.17
C ARG A 277 9.60 -26.05 -13.96
N VAL A 278 10.77 -25.74 -13.40
CA VAL A 278 11.86 -26.69 -13.18
C VAL A 278 11.60 -27.58 -11.96
N LEU A 279 11.24 -26.98 -10.81
CA LEU A 279 11.15 -27.69 -9.52
C LEU A 279 9.73 -28.16 -9.17
N GLY A 280 8.71 -27.58 -9.79
CA GLY A 280 7.30 -27.88 -9.49
C GLY A 280 6.89 -29.35 -9.65
N PRO A 281 7.33 -30.08 -10.69
CA PRO A 281 7.03 -31.51 -10.81
C PRO A 281 7.55 -32.32 -9.62
N ALA A 282 8.79 -32.11 -9.19
CA ALA A 282 9.38 -32.78 -8.04
C ALA A 282 8.70 -32.39 -6.72
N ALA A 283 8.39 -31.10 -6.54
CA ALA A 283 7.65 -30.62 -5.37
C ALA A 283 6.27 -31.28 -5.25
N ARG A 284 5.55 -31.47 -6.37
CA ARG A 284 4.26 -32.17 -6.42
C ARG A 284 4.37 -33.70 -6.28
N GLN A 285 5.48 -34.30 -6.72
CA GLN A 285 5.75 -35.71 -6.43
C GLN A 285 5.95 -35.92 -4.93
N GLY A 286 6.59 -34.95 -4.27
CA GLY A 286 6.87 -34.94 -2.84
C GLY A 286 8.09 -35.74 -2.45
N ALA A 287 8.50 -35.58 -1.19
CA ALA A 287 9.63 -36.28 -0.59
C ALA A 287 9.34 -36.64 0.87
N VAL A 288 10.22 -37.44 1.47
CA VAL A 288 10.13 -37.84 2.88
C VAL A 288 10.89 -36.85 3.74
N PHE A 289 10.26 -36.39 4.81
CA PHE A 289 10.82 -35.46 5.75
C PHE A 289 10.64 -35.92 7.20
N VAL A 290 11.42 -35.35 8.09
CA VAL A 290 11.32 -35.55 9.53
C VAL A 290 10.79 -34.29 10.21
N ASP A 291 9.87 -34.49 11.14
CA ASP A 291 9.42 -33.50 12.13
C ASP A 291 9.63 -34.06 13.55
N PRO A 292 10.59 -33.52 14.34
CA PRO A 292 10.83 -33.96 15.71
C PRO A 292 9.70 -33.64 16.70
N ALA A 293 8.82 -32.68 16.36
CA ALA A 293 7.66 -32.31 17.16
C ALA A 293 6.44 -33.19 16.88
N ALA A 294 6.48 -34.03 15.83
CA ALA A 294 5.38 -34.88 15.46
C ALA A 294 5.38 -36.21 16.24
N GLU A 295 4.19 -36.66 16.66
CA GLU A 295 4.02 -37.98 17.30
C GLU A 295 3.74 -39.12 16.30
N ARG A 296 3.17 -38.79 15.14
CA ARG A 296 2.74 -39.76 14.12
C ARG A 296 3.06 -39.26 12.72
N PRO A 297 3.28 -40.16 11.75
CA PRO A 297 3.43 -39.77 10.36
C PRO A 297 2.19 -39.06 9.79
N TYR A 298 2.42 -38.13 8.87
CA TYR A 298 1.36 -37.39 8.20
C TYR A 298 1.77 -36.96 6.79
N LEU A 299 0.79 -36.68 5.94
CA LEU A 299 1.00 -35.97 4.69
C LEU A 299 0.82 -34.47 4.93
N PHE A 300 1.77 -33.68 4.46
CA PHE A 300 1.69 -32.23 4.44
C PHE A 300 1.45 -31.78 3.00
N HIS A 301 0.38 -31.03 2.77
CA HIS A 301 0.02 -30.50 1.47
C HIS A 301 0.12 -28.97 1.49
N VAL A 302 0.83 -28.41 0.51
CA VAL A 302 0.79 -26.97 0.22
C VAL A 302 -0.10 -26.77 -1.00
N ALA A 303 -1.14 -25.96 -0.86
CA ALA A 303 -2.09 -25.71 -1.92
C ALA A 303 -2.37 -24.22 -2.08
N VAL A 304 -2.58 -23.79 -3.33
CA VAL A 304 -3.19 -22.51 -3.66
C VAL A 304 -4.69 -22.74 -3.81
N VAL A 305 -5.48 -22.00 -3.05
CA VAL A 305 -6.94 -22.00 -3.07
C VAL A 305 -7.40 -20.68 -3.66
N ASN A 306 -8.20 -20.75 -4.72
CA ASN A 306 -8.75 -19.58 -5.38
C ASN A 306 -10.24 -19.39 -5.06
N VAL A 307 -10.68 -18.14 -5.05
CA VAL A 307 -12.09 -17.76 -5.18
C VAL A 307 -12.23 -16.93 -6.44
N ILE A 308 -13.22 -17.26 -7.25
CA ILE A 308 -13.45 -16.62 -8.54
C ILE A 308 -14.79 -15.89 -8.57
N ARG A 309 -14.89 -14.91 -9.45
CA ARG A 309 -16.14 -14.48 -10.04
C ARG A 309 -16.32 -15.27 -11.32
N SER A 310 -17.32 -16.14 -11.34
CA SER A 310 -17.66 -16.90 -12.55
C SER A 310 -18.17 -15.98 -13.65
N ALA A 311 -17.84 -16.33 -14.89
CA ALA A 311 -18.36 -15.66 -16.06
C ALA A 311 -19.88 -15.80 -16.15
N ASP A 312 -20.55 -14.73 -16.57
CA ASP A 312 -21.95 -14.70 -16.95
C ASP A 312 -22.09 -13.94 -18.27
N PRO A 313 -22.19 -14.66 -19.41
CA PRO A 313 -22.28 -14.04 -20.74
C PRO A 313 -23.48 -13.09 -20.92
N ALA A 314 -24.49 -13.14 -20.04
CA ALA A 314 -25.59 -12.19 -20.06
C ALA A 314 -25.16 -10.77 -19.65
N PHE A 315 -23.99 -10.62 -19.02
CA PHE A 315 -23.44 -9.36 -18.54
C PHE A 315 -22.08 -9.11 -19.20
N GLY A 316 -21.98 -8.04 -20.00
CA GLY A 316 -20.76 -7.72 -20.74
C GLY A 316 -19.52 -7.46 -19.84
N GLU A 317 -19.72 -7.12 -18.57
CA GLU A 317 -18.64 -6.92 -17.60
C GLU A 317 -18.06 -8.24 -17.05
N TYR A 318 -18.79 -9.36 -17.18
CA TYR A 318 -18.44 -10.66 -16.57
C TYR A 318 -18.27 -11.74 -17.64
N THR A 319 -17.57 -11.41 -18.73
CA THR A 319 -17.38 -12.35 -19.85
C THR A 319 -16.37 -13.45 -19.57
N THR A 320 -15.53 -13.29 -18.53
CA THR A 320 -14.48 -14.24 -18.16
C THR A 320 -14.50 -14.52 -16.66
N ASP A 321 -14.00 -15.71 -16.29
CA ASP A 321 -13.74 -16.04 -14.90
C ASP A 321 -12.59 -15.18 -14.38
N ASP A 322 -12.84 -14.45 -13.30
CA ASP A 322 -11.84 -13.59 -12.67
C ASP A 322 -11.46 -14.12 -11.29
N VAL A 323 -10.17 -14.34 -11.05
CA VAL A 323 -9.67 -14.71 -9.73
C VAL A 323 -9.74 -13.48 -8.82
N LEU A 324 -10.63 -13.51 -7.83
CA LEU A 324 -10.81 -12.41 -6.88
C LEU A 324 -9.91 -12.55 -5.66
N GLU A 325 -9.66 -13.78 -5.23
CA GLU A 325 -8.83 -14.06 -4.06
C GLU A 325 -8.00 -15.33 -4.29
N CYS A 326 -6.77 -15.30 -3.79
CA CYS A 326 -5.82 -16.39 -3.87
C CYS A 326 -5.15 -16.55 -2.51
N ARG A 327 -5.21 -17.76 -1.94
CA ARG A 327 -4.65 -18.06 -0.63
C ARG A 327 -3.76 -19.29 -0.69
N LEU A 328 -2.55 -19.16 -0.17
CA LEU A 328 -1.65 -20.30 0.06
C LEU A 328 -2.00 -20.94 1.42
N VAL A 329 -2.25 -22.25 1.41
CA VAL A 329 -2.76 -23.01 2.55
C VAL A 329 -1.88 -24.24 2.76
N GLY A 330 -1.54 -24.51 4.03
CA GLY A 330 -0.94 -25.77 4.47
C GLY A 330 -2.02 -26.67 5.06
N ALA A 331 -1.98 -27.95 4.74
CA ALA A 331 -2.90 -28.95 5.28
C ALA A 331 -2.14 -30.19 5.73
N MET A 332 -2.35 -30.59 6.97
CA MET A 332 -1.82 -31.80 7.58
C MET A 332 -2.88 -32.89 7.57
N GLN A 333 -2.54 -34.05 7.04
CA GLN A 333 -3.44 -35.19 6.93
C GLN A 333 -2.80 -36.43 7.55
N GLN A 334 -3.41 -36.91 8.64
CA GLN A 334 -3.06 -38.15 9.31
C GLN A 334 -4.05 -39.27 8.90
N GLU A 335 -3.60 -40.52 8.94
CA GLU A 335 -4.47 -41.66 8.64
C GLU A 335 -5.60 -41.78 9.69
N GLY A 336 -6.84 -41.88 9.22
CA GLY A 336 -8.03 -42.06 10.09
C GLY A 336 -8.41 -40.83 10.92
N ARG A 337 -7.83 -39.65 10.64
CA ARG A 337 -8.15 -38.38 11.31
C ARG A 337 -8.61 -37.32 10.32
N GLU A 338 -9.25 -36.29 10.84
CA GLU A 338 -9.60 -35.12 10.05
C GLU A 338 -8.35 -34.37 9.57
N ILE A 339 -8.51 -33.70 8.43
CA ILE A 339 -7.46 -32.85 7.85
C ILE A 339 -7.45 -31.54 8.64
N VAL A 340 -6.28 -31.15 9.12
CA VAL A 340 -6.10 -29.94 9.93
C VAL A 340 -5.30 -28.92 9.12
N LEU A 341 -5.75 -27.66 9.12
CA LEU A 341 -4.99 -26.58 8.53
C LEU A 341 -3.75 -26.31 9.37
N CYS A 342 -2.62 -26.15 8.69
CA CYS A 342 -1.37 -25.78 9.30
C CYS A 342 -0.73 -24.63 8.50
N PRO A 343 0.15 -23.86 9.13
CA PRO A 343 0.92 -22.87 8.41
C PRO A 343 1.90 -23.53 7.43
N VAL A 344 2.15 -22.87 6.30
CA VAL A 344 2.99 -23.42 5.22
C VAL A 344 4.48 -23.36 5.53
N GLU A 345 4.88 -22.49 6.45
CA GLU A 345 6.27 -22.26 6.89
C GLU A 345 6.80 -23.47 7.65
N GLN A 346 5.92 -24.26 8.26
CA GLN A 346 6.31 -25.51 8.90
C GLN A 346 7.08 -26.40 7.93
N LEU A 347 6.77 -26.39 6.62
CA LEU A 347 7.53 -27.12 5.60
C LEU A 347 9.01 -26.71 5.55
N LEU A 348 9.34 -25.46 5.85
CA LEU A 348 10.71 -24.94 5.85
C LEU A 348 11.53 -25.42 7.05
N LEU A 349 10.87 -25.91 8.11
CA LEU A 349 11.50 -26.49 9.30
C LEU A 349 11.77 -27.99 9.16
N LEU A 350 11.27 -28.62 8.08
CA LEU A 350 11.34 -30.05 7.91
C LEU A 350 12.66 -30.48 7.27
N ARG A 351 13.26 -31.55 7.79
CA ARG A 351 14.51 -32.12 7.27
C ARG A 351 14.23 -33.24 6.27
N PRO A 352 14.83 -33.25 5.06
CA PRO A 352 14.70 -34.37 4.14
C PRO A 352 15.42 -35.61 4.68
N VAL A 353 14.82 -36.79 4.47
CA VAL A 353 15.43 -38.09 4.79
C VAL A 353 15.75 -38.84 3.50
N GLN A 354 16.94 -39.43 3.42
CA GLN A 354 17.33 -40.28 2.31
C GLN A 354 16.88 -41.74 2.51
N ASP A 355 16.20 -42.25 1.49
CA ASP A 355 16.11 -43.66 1.07
C ASP A 355 15.36 -44.71 1.91
N VAL A 356 14.68 -44.35 3.00
CA VAL A 356 13.75 -45.31 3.65
C VAL A 356 12.47 -44.64 4.13
N ILE A 357 11.34 -45.02 3.53
CA ILE A 357 10.01 -44.77 4.11
C ILE A 357 9.85 -45.74 5.28
N PRO A 358 9.78 -45.25 6.54
CA PRO A 358 9.63 -46.14 7.69
C PRO A 358 8.30 -46.90 7.60
N ALA A 359 8.25 -48.10 8.19
CA ALA A 359 7.05 -48.95 8.16
C ALA A 359 5.78 -48.22 8.65
N SER A 360 5.93 -47.30 9.61
CA SER A 360 4.87 -46.45 10.13
C SER A 360 4.26 -45.49 9.09
N ALA A 361 4.98 -45.17 8.02
CA ALA A 361 4.58 -44.21 6.98
C ALA A 361 4.27 -44.87 5.61
N GLN A 362 4.55 -46.17 5.45
CA GLN A 362 4.34 -46.89 4.18
C GLN A 362 2.87 -46.90 3.73
N ARG A 363 1.92 -47.02 4.66
CA ARG A 363 0.48 -46.99 4.33
C ARG A 363 0.06 -45.63 3.78
N LEU A 364 0.51 -44.54 4.40
CA LEU A 364 0.27 -43.18 3.92
C LEU A 364 0.87 -42.96 2.54
N ALA A 365 2.10 -43.41 2.32
CA ALA A 365 2.75 -43.33 1.01
C ALA A 365 1.98 -44.10 -0.07
N HIS A 366 1.54 -45.31 0.23
CA HIS A 366 0.77 -46.15 -0.70
C HIS A 366 -0.59 -45.53 -1.06
N HIS A 367 -1.25 -44.87 -0.10
CA HIS A 367 -2.55 -44.23 -0.32
C HIS A 367 -2.48 -42.74 -0.69
N ALA A 368 -1.29 -42.19 -0.91
CA ALA A 368 -1.06 -40.75 -1.07
C ALA A 368 -1.91 -40.11 -2.19
N GLY A 369 -2.10 -40.80 -3.32
CA GLY A 369 -2.93 -40.30 -4.43
C GLY A 369 -4.39 -40.06 -4.01
N ARG A 370 -5.03 -41.10 -3.43
CA ARG A 370 -6.40 -40.99 -2.92
C ARG A 370 -6.52 -39.97 -1.78
N LEU A 371 -5.54 -39.93 -0.89
CA LEU A 371 -5.52 -38.97 0.23
C LEU A 371 -5.40 -37.52 -0.27
N THR A 372 -4.64 -37.30 -1.34
CA THR A 372 -4.52 -35.99 -2.01
C THR A 372 -5.86 -35.54 -2.62
N ASP A 373 -6.63 -36.45 -3.23
CA ASP A 373 -7.98 -36.13 -3.71
C ASP A 373 -8.93 -35.76 -2.56
N HIS A 374 -8.85 -36.49 -1.44
CA HIS A 374 -9.60 -36.14 -0.22
C HIS A 374 -9.19 -34.77 0.33
N ALA A 375 -7.89 -34.46 0.35
CA ALA A 375 -7.38 -33.15 0.76
C ALA A 375 -7.86 -32.03 -0.17
N LYS A 376 -7.90 -32.28 -1.48
CA LYS A 376 -8.45 -31.32 -2.45
C LYS A 376 -9.92 -31.04 -2.19
N ALA A 377 -10.73 -32.08 -1.99
CA ALA A 377 -12.14 -31.93 -1.66
C ALA A 377 -12.34 -31.14 -0.36
N PHE A 378 -11.59 -31.46 0.69
CA PHE A 378 -11.60 -30.73 1.95
C PHE A 378 -11.28 -29.24 1.77
N LEU A 379 -10.23 -28.91 1.02
CA LEU A 379 -9.83 -27.52 0.78
C LEU A 379 -10.89 -26.73 -0.01
N ILE A 380 -11.56 -27.36 -0.98
CA ILE A 380 -12.67 -26.73 -1.71
C ILE A 380 -13.86 -26.50 -0.78
N GLU A 381 -14.30 -27.55 -0.08
CA GLU A 381 -15.53 -27.54 0.72
C GLU A 381 -15.42 -26.67 1.97
N ARG A 382 -14.25 -26.67 2.63
CA ARG A 382 -14.05 -25.98 3.91
C ARG A 382 -13.38 -24.63 3.77
N ILE A 383 -12.47 -24.44 2.80
CA ILE A 383 -11.67 -23.21 2.73
C ILE A 383 -12.18 -22.30 1.62
N ALA A 384 -12.23 -22.80 0.38
CA ALA A 384 -12.67 -22.00 -0.74
C ALA A 384 -14.12 -21.53 -0.58
N ARG A 385 -15.01 -22.40 -0.07
CA ARG A 385 -16.41 -22.06 0.21
C ARG A 385 -16.56 -21.03 1.32
N ASP A 386 -15.82 -21.16 2.42
CA ASP A 386 -15.90 -20.21 3.53
C ASP A 386 -15.41 -18.82 3.10
N ILE A 387 -14.31 -18.75 2.31
CA ILE A 387 -13.80 -17.48 1.74
C ILE A 387 -14.84 -16.88 0.77
N ALA A 388 -15.38 -17.69 -0.14
CA ALA A 388 -16.40 -17.25 -1.10
C ALA A 388 -17.68 -16.74 -0.40
N ALA A 389 -18.10 -17.41 0.68
CA ALA A 389 -19.26 -17.00 1.47
C ALA A 389 -19.02 -15.66 2.18
N SER A 390 -17.87 -15.48 2.84
CA SER A 390 -17.51 -14.23 3.51
C SER A 390 -17.40 -13.08 2.50
N ARG A 391 -16.83 -13.32 1.32
CA ARG A 391 -16.78 -12.32 0.23
C ARG A 391 -18.19 -11.95 -0.24
N ARG A 392 -19.07 -12.92 -0.46
CA ARG A 392 -20.46 -12.69 -0.85
C ARG A 392 -21.19 -11.85 0.18
N GLU A 393 -21.05 -12.17 1.46
CA GLU A 393 -21.66 -11.42 2.56
C GLU A 393 -21.17 -9.97 2.60
N SER A 394 -19.86 -9.73 2.42
CA SER A 394 -19.32 -8.37 2.31
C SER A 394 -19.90 -7.61 1.12
N LEU A 395 -20.02 -8.24 -0.06
CA LEU A 395 -20.59 -7.59 -1.25
C LEU A 395 -22.08 -7.27 -1.07
N LEU A 396 -22.84 -8.14 -0.40
CA LEU A 396 -24.25 -7.92 -0.08
C LEU A 396 -24.43 -6.79 0.94
N THR A 397 -23.56 -6.72 1.94
CA THR A 397 -23.58 -5.66 2.96
C THR A 397 -23.32 -4.29 2.33
N ASP A 398 -22.35 -4.20 1.43
CA ASP A 398 -21.98 -2.96 0.75
C ASP A 398 -22.86 -2.65 -0.48
N LEU A 399 -23.81 -3.52 -0.83
CA LEU A 399 -24.56 -3.46 -2.10
C LEU A 399 -25.36 -2.18 -2.24
N VAL A 400 -26.08 -1.79 -1.19
CA VAL A 400 -26.95 -0.60 -1.20
C VAL A 400 -26.13 0.67 -1.41
N ASP A 401 -25.00 0.80 -0.71
CA ASP A 401 -24.13 1.96 -0.82
C ASP A 401 -23.47 2.02 -2.21
N ARG A 402 -23.03 0.88 -2.75
CA ARG A 402 -22.49 0.79 -4.11
C ARG A 402 -23.53 1.16 -5.16
N GLU A 403 -24.78 0.72 -4.99
CA GLU A 403 -25.88 1.05 -5.90
C GLU A 403 -26.18 2.56 -5.87
N GLN A 404 -26.23 3.16 -4.67
CA GLN A 404 -26.39 4.61 -4.54
C GLN A 404 -25.25 5.39 -5.20
N ASN A 405 -24.01 4.92 -5.09
CA ASN A 405 -22.86 5.54 -5.74
C ASN A 405 -22.96 5.47 -7.28
N ILE A 406 -23.39 4.33 -7.83
CA ILE A 406 -23.66 4.21 -9.28
C ILE A 406 -24.76 5.20 -9.69
N LEU A 407 -25.86 5.27 -8.93
CA LEU A 407 -26.97 6.18 -9.22
C LEU A 407 -26.52 7.65 -9.22
N ARG A 408 -25.72 8.07 -8.22
CA ARG A 408 -25.13 9.43 -8.17
C ARG A 408 -24.22 9.69 -9.36
N GLY A 409 -23.36 8.73 -9.72
CA GLY A 409 -22.48 8.84 -10.88
C GLY A 409 -23.22 9.04 -12.20
N PHE A 410 -24.32 8.30 -12.41
CA PHE A 410 -25.17 8.49 -13.59
C PHE A 410 -25.99 9.78 -13.55
N ALA A 411 -26.46 10.21 -12.38
CA ALA A 411 -27.13 11.51 -12.23
C ALA A 411 -26.18 12.68 -12.55
N PHE A 412 -24.91 12.57 -12.15
CA PHE A 412 -23.87 13.53 -12.52
C PHE A 412 -23.63 13.56 -14.04
N GLN A 413 -23.49 12.38 -14.68
CA GLN A 413 -23.35 12.30 -16.14
C GLN A 413 -24.57 12.87 -16.88
N GLU A 414 -25.78 12.68 -16.34
CA GLU A 414 -27.01 13.22 -16.92
C GLU A 414 -26.99 14.76 -16.93
N SER A 415 -26.58 15.37 -15.81
CA SER A 415 -26.42 16.83 -15.69
C SER A 415 -25.38 17.37 -16.67
N GLU A 416 -24.19 16.76 -16.72
CA GLU A 416 -23.11 17.16 -17.63
C GLU A 416 -23.55 17.09 -19.11
N LEU A 417 -24.24 16.02 -19.49
CA LEU A 417 -24.76 15.86 -20.85
C LEU A 417 -25.86 16.87 -21.18
N ALA A 418 -26.71 17.24 -20.21
CA ALA A 418 -27.73 18.25 -20.39
C ALA A 418 -27.11 19.65 -20.63
N GLU A 419 -26.11 20.03 -19.84
CA GLU A 419 -25.37 21.28 -20.00
C GLU A 419 -24.57 21.31 -21.31
N ALA A 420 -23.89 20.21 -21.65
CA ALA A 420 -23.18 20.07 -22.92
C ALA A 420 -24.16 20.21 -24.09
N ARG A 421 -25.34 19.60 -24.01
CA ARG A 421 -26.38 19.72 -25.04
C ARG A 421 -26.85 21.16 -25.21
N GLN A 422 -27.08 21.90 -24.12
CA GLN A 422 -27.48 23.30 -24.19
C GLN A 422 -26.40 24.14 -24.89
N ARG A 423 -25.15 24.06 -24.42
CA ARG A 423 -24.00 24.79 -24.97
C ARG A 423 -23.77 24.48 -26.46
N GLN A 424 -23.84 23.21 -26.84
CA GLN A 424 -23.63 22.82 -28.24
C GLN A 424 -24.82 23.18 -29.14
N THR A 425 -26.05 23.23 -28.60
CA THR A 425 -27.22 23.69 -29.36
C THR A 425 -27.11 25.17 -29.72
N GLU A 426 -26.65 26.01 -28.80
CA GLU A 426 -26.42 27.44 -29.04
C GLU A 426 -25.34 27.65 -30.12
N LYS A 427 -24.21 26.94 -30.01
CA LYS A 427 -23.11 27.00 -31.00
C LYS A 427 -23.51 26.44 -32.37
N ALA A 428 -24.31 25.38 -32.41
CA ALA A 428 -24.83 24.80 -33.65
C ALA A 428 -25.81 25.75 -34.36
N ARG A 429 -26.65 26.49 -33.62
CA ARG A 429 -27.53 27.54 -34.16
C ARG A 429 -26.74 28.72 -34.74
N ALA A 430 -25.56 29.00 -34.20
CA ALA A 430 -24.64 30.00 -34.73
C ALA A 430 -23.84 29.54 -35.98
N GLY A 431 -24.15 28.37 -36.56
CA GLY A 431 -23.56 27.89 -37.82
C GLY A 431 -22.27 27.07 -37.68
N ASN A 432 -21.90 26.65 -36.46
CA ASN A 432 -20.69 25.84 -36.24
C ASN A 432 -20.93 24.35 -36.57
N SER A 433 -20.30 23.84 -37.63
CA SER A 433 -20.43 22.45 -38.09
C SER A 433 -19.85 21.41 -37.12
N LEU A 434 -18.77 21.75 -36.40
CA LEU A 434 -18.20 20.89 -35.36
C LEU A 434 -19.17 20.72 -34.19
N ALA A 435 -19.84 21.81 -33.78
CA ALA A 435 -20.83 21.78 -32.72
C ALA A 435 -22.06 20.93 -33.09
N GLN A 436 -22.45 20.87 -34.37
CA GLN A 436 -23.52 19.98 -34.83
C GLN A 436 -23.17 18.50 -34.67
N LYS A 437 -21.92 18.12 -35.00
CA LYS A 437 -21.43 16.74 -34.82
C LYS A 437 -21.37 16.37 -33.34
N THR A 438 -20.77 17.23 -32.50
CA THR A 438 -20.72 17.01 -31.04
C THR A 438 -22.11 16.96 -30.41
N LEU A 439 -23.05 17.77 -30.88
CA LEU A 439 -24.45 17.72 -30.42
C LEU A 439 -25.12 16.37 -30.75
N ALA A 440 -24.83 15.79 -31.92
CA ALA A 440 -25.33 14.46 -32.27
C ALA A 440 -24.75 13.37 -31.36
N GLU A 441 -23.45 13.45 -31.04
CA GLU A 441 -22.77 12.56 -30.09
C GLU A 441 -23.38 12.66 -28.69
N VAL A 442 -23.57 13.88 -28.16
CA VAL A 442 -24.19 14.12 -26.85
C VAL A 442 -25.62 13.55 -26.80
N LYS A 443 -26.42 13.74 -27.85
CA LYS A 443 -27.78 13.16 -27.94
C LYS A 443 -27.75 11.63 -27.95
N SER A 444 -26.78 11.03 -28.62
CA SER A 444 -26.59 9.58 -28.64
C SER A 444 -26.23 9.05 -27.25
N GLN A 445 -25.30 9.72 -26.55
CA GLN A 445 -24.92 9.38 -25.18
C GLN A 445 -26.09 9.54 -24.19
N GLN A 446 -26.93 10.57 -24.33
CA GLN A 446 -28.13 10.73 -23.50
C GLN A 446 -29.13 9.58 -23.70
N ARG A 447 -29.31 9.12 -24.94
CA ARG A 447 -30.24 8.00 -25.24
C ARG A 447 -29.76 6.69 -24.63
N SER A 448 -28.45 6.41 -24.66
CA SER A 448 -27.89 5.17 -24.09
C SER A 448 -27.65 5.22 -22.58
N LEU A 449 -27.77 6.40 -21.95
CA LEU A 449 -27.47 6.57 -20.52
C LEU A 449 -28.38 5.72 -19.62
N ALA A 450 -29.68 5.66 -19.94
CA ALA A 450 -30.65 4.88 -19.16
C ALA A 450 -30.38 3.37 -19.25
N GLU A 451 -30.05 2.88 -20.45
CA GLU A 451 -29.70 1.48 -20.68
C GLU A 451 -28.40 1.11 -19.96
N ARG A 452 -27.35 1.97 -20.07
CA ARG A 452 -26.08 1.79 -19.36
C ARG A 452 -26.26 1.78 -17.84
N ARG A 453 -27.12 2.66 -17.32
CA ARG A 453 -27.46 2.69 -15.88
C ARG A 453 -28.14 1.39 -15.45
N ALA A 454 -29.14 0.93 -16.20
CA ALA A 454 -29.84 -0.31 -15.90
C ALA A 454 -28.89 -1.52 -15.95
N ALA A 455 -28.02 -1.58 -16.96
CA ALA A 455 -27.01 -2.63 -17.10
C ALA A 455 -26.01 -2.63 -15.92
N ALA A 456 -25.52 -1.46 -15.51
CA ALA A 456 -24.59 -1.33 -14.39
C ALA A 456 -25.20 -1.78 -13.05
N ILE A 457 -26.47 -1.43 -12.79
CA ILE A 457 -27.19 -1.87 -11.58
C ILE A 457 -27.44 -3.38 -11.62
N ALA A 458 -27.86 -3.90 -12.78
CA ALA A 458 -28.11 -5.33 -12.94
C ALA A 458 -26.82 -6.14 -12.76
N ALA A 459 -25.69 -5.68 -13.31
CA ALA A 459 -24.37 -6.29 -13.11
C ALA A 459 -23.97 -6.25 -11.63
N LEU A 460 -24.08 -5.09 -10.97
CA LEU A 460 -23.77 -4.94 -9.55
C LEU A 460 -24.57 -5.91 -8.66
N ARG A 461 -25.87 -6.08 -8.94
CA ARG A 461 -26.73 -7.01 -8.17
C ARG A 461 -26.45 -8.47 -8.47
N ARG A 462 -25.95 -8.78 -9.68
CA ARG A 462 -25.56 -10.13 -10.08
C ARG A 462 -24.23 -10.57 -9.48
N GLU A 463 -23.30 -9.65 -9.28
CA GLU A 463 -21.93 -9.94 -8.83
C GLU A 463 -21.84 -10.88 -7.60
N PRO A 464 -22.60 -10.70 -6.50
CA PRO A 464 -22.51 -11.57 -5.32
C PRO A 464 -22.85 -13.04 -5.62
N GLU A 465 -23.75 -13.29 -6.57
CA GLU A 465 -24.20 -14.63 -6.96
C GLU A 465 -23.14 -15.37 -7.80
N LEU A 466 -22.27 -14.61 -8.48
CA LEU A 466 -21.19 -15.15 -9.31
C LEU A 466 -19.95 -15.54 -8.50
N ILE A 467 -19.91 -15.19 -7.20
CA ILE A 467 -18.78 -15.54 -6.34
C ILE A 467 -18.83 -17.03 -6.01
N THR A 468 -17.84 -17.78 -6.48
CA THR A 468 -17.78 -19.24 -6.31
C THR A 468 -16.38 -19.71 -5.89
N PRO A 469 -16.28 -20.88 -5.22
CA PRO A 469 -15.01 -21.57 -5.03
C PRO A 469 -14.32 -21.80 -6.36
N GLY A 470 -13.07 -21.36 -6.47
CA GLY A 470 -12.23 -21.60 -7.64
C GLY A 470 -11.46 -22.92 -7.56
N GLN A 471 -10.52 -23.10 -8.47
CA GLN A 471 -9.64 -24.26 -8.50
C GLN A 471 -8.70 -24.29 -7.28
N VAL A 472 -8.50 -25.49 -6.73
CA VAL A 472 -7.41 -25.80 -5.79
C VAL A 472 -6.26 -26.45 -6.54
N THR A 473 -5.07 -25.86 -6.43
CA THR A 473 -3.84 -26.30 -7.10
C THR A 473 -2.77 -26.63 -6.06
N PHE A 474 -2.34 -27.89 -6.01
CA PHE A 474 -1.23 -28.28 -5.14
C PHE A 474 0.10 -27.78 -5.67
N VAL A 475 0.87 -27.16 -4.78
CA VAL A 475 2.22 -26.66 -5.02
C VAL A 475 3.26 -27.70 -4.63
N ALA A 476 3.08 -28.33 -3.47
CA ALA A 476 4.01 -29.31 -2.94
C ALA A 476 3.34 -30.32 -2.01
N HIS A 477 3.96 -31.50 -1.90
CA HIS A 477 3.62 -32.54 -0.93
C HIS A 477 4.86 -32.97 -0.13
N ALA A 478 4.66 -33.34 1.13
CA ALA A 478 5.69 -33.97 1.95
C ALA A 478 5.08 -35.12 2.75
N LEU A 479 5.77 -36.25 2.79
CA LEU A 479 5.49 -37.32 3.74
C LEU A 479 6.36 -37.08 4.96
N VAL A 480 5.75 -36.70 6.07
CA VAL A 480 6.46 -36.31 7.28
C VAL A 480 6.41 -37.43 8.30
N VAL A 481 7.55 -37.75 8.90
CA VAL A 481 7.69 -38.81 9.90
C VAL A 481 8.28 -38.26 11.19
N PRO A 482 7.84 -38.73 12.36
CA PRO A 482 8.45 -38.41 13.64
C PRO A 482 9.94 -38.77 13.69
N SER A 483 10.74 -37.97 14.38
CA SER A 483 12.08 -38.38 14.83
C SER A 483 12.20 -38.35 16.35
N GLN A 484 12.86 -39.38 16.90
CA GLN A 484 13.24 -39.47 18.30
C GLN A 484 14.71 -39.10 18.53
N SER A 485 15.43 -38.68 17.47
CA SER A 485 16.83 -38.29 17.60
C SER A 485 16.95 -37.00 18.40
N LYS A 486 17.83 -37.01 19.42
CA LYS A 486 18.19 -35.81 20.18
C LYS A 486 18.81 -34.74 19.28
N GLU A 487 19.63 -35.14 18.32
CA GLU A 487 20.27 -34.24 17.35
C GLU A 487 19.25 -33.55 16.44
N ASP A 488 18.18 -34.25 16.04
CA ASP A 488 17.13 -33.65 15.21
C ASP A 488 16.30 -32.63 16.00
N ARG A 489 16.06 -32.88 17.30
CA ARG A 489 15.38 -31.91 18.19
C ARG A 489 16.20 -30.65 18.42
N GLU A 490 17.47 -30.80 18.78
CA GLU A 490 18.39 -29.66 18.98
C GLU A 490 18.52 -28.82 17.70
N ARG A 491 18.54 -29.47 16.53
CA ARG A 491 18.59 -28.76 15.25
C ARG A 491 17.27 -28.05 14.91
N TYR A 492 16.13 -28.69 15.16
CA TYR A 492 14.83 -28.06 14.96
C TYR A 492 14.70 -26.78 15.79
N ASP A 493 15.13 -26.83 17.05
CA ASP A 493 15.17 -25.65 17.92
C ASP A 493 16.11 -24.56 17.36
N ALA A 494 17.28 -24.95 16.85
CA ALA A 494 18.21 -24.02 16.20
C ALA A 494 17.65 -23.38 14.91
N ASP A 495 16.91 -24.13 14.09
CA ASP A 495 16.28 -23.58 12.87
C ASP A 495 15.16 -22.59 13.22
N VAL A 496 14.41 -22.86 14.29
CA VAL A 496 13.40 -21.94 14.84
C VAL A 496 14.04 -20.64 15.35
N GLU A 497 15.19 -20.73 16.04
CA GLU A 497 15.95 -19.56 16.49
C GLU A 497 16.51 -18.76 15.32
N LYS A 498 17.02 -19.44 14.28
CA LYS A 498 17.52 -18.77 13.07
C LYS A 498 16.45 -17.93 12.38
N ILE A 499 15.22 -18.42 12.28
CA ILE A 499 14.09 -17.65 11.72
C ILE A 499 13.82 -16.40 12.54
N ALA A 500 13.85 -16.50 13.88
CA ALA A 500 13.65 -15.36 14.76
C ALA A 500 14.79 -14.32 14.61
N MET A 501 16.04 -14.78 14.48
CA MET A 501 17.22 -13.95 14.26
C MET A 501 17.16 -13.21 12.91
N GLU A 502 16.79 -13.90 11.83
CA GLU A 502 16.60 -13.29 10.51
C GLU A 502 15.52 -12.21 10.53
N TRP A 503 14.41 -12.46 11.24
CA TRP A 503 13.35 -11.46 11.41
C TRP A 503 13.84 -10.23 12.18
N ALA A 504 14.53 -10.43 13.31
CA ALA A 504 15.02 -9.35 14.16
C ALA A 504 16.03 -8.46 13.42
N ARG A 505 16.94 -9.07 12.66
CA ARG A 505 17.89 -8.36 11.79
C ARG A 505 17.17 -7.53 10.74
N ALA A 506 16.29 -8.16 9.95
CA ALA A 506 15.59 -7.49 8.87
C ALA A 506 14.71 -6.33 9.37
N TYR A 507 14.13 -6.46 10.57
CA TYR A 507 13.37 -5.40 11.21
C TYR A 507 14.24 -4.17 11.50
N GLU A 508 15.37 -4.32 12.18
CA GLU A 508 16.24 -3.20 12.54
C GLU A 508 16.92 -2.57 11.31
N GLU A 509 17.31 -3.37 10.31
CA GLU A 509 17.88 -2.86 9.04
C GLU A 509 16.85 -1.99 8.29
N GLN A 510 15.59 -2.40 8.26
CA GLN A 510 14.52 -1.58 7.68
C GLN A 510 14.33 -0.24 8.41
N GLN A 511 14.62 -0.19 9.71
CA GLN A 511 14.56 1.02 10.52
C GLN A 511 15.77 1.94 10.35
N GLY A 512 16.72 1.55 9.48
CA GLY A 512 17.92 2.30 9.13
C GLY A 512 19.14 1.99 10.01
N ALA A 513 19.13 0.89 10.76
CA ALA A 513 20.29 0.47 11.56
C ALA A 513 21.24 -0.42 10.76
N GLU A 514 22.53 -0.31 11.04
CA GLU A 514 23.52 -1.35 10.73
C GLU A 514 23.42 -2.44 11.80
N VAL A 515 23.10 -3.67 11.43
CA VAL A 515 22.90 -4.78 12.37
C VAL A 515 24.07 -5.76 12.33
N ILE A 516 24.78 -5.86 13.44
CA ILE A 516 25.96 -6.69 13.60
C ILE A 516 25.58 -7.95 14.38
N ASP A 517 25.94 -9.11 13.83
CA ASP A 517 25.76 -10.39 14.50
C ASP A 517 26.81 -10.59 15.60
N VAL A 518 26.40 -10.98 16.79
CA VAL A 518 27.30 -11.22 17.93
C VAL A 518 26.95 -12.49 18.73
N HIS A 519 26.09 -13.37 18.20
CA HIS A 519 25.61 -14.59 18.89
C HIS A 519 26.70 -15.64 19.15
N THR A 520 27.89 -15.51 18.54
CA THR A 520 29.05 -16.38 18.82
C THR A 520 30.26 -15.58 19.29
N PRO A 521 31.18 -16.19 20.07
CA PRO A 521 32.39 -15.51 20.54
C PRO A 521 33.27 -14.94 19.44
N GLU A 522 33.37 -15.62 18.29
CA GLU A 522 34.15 -15.14 17.15
C GLU A 522 33.53 -13.89 16.53
N LEU A 523 32.20 -13.86 16.39
CA LEU A 523 31.47 -12.72 15.85
C LEU A 523 31.50 -11.53 16.82
N ALA A 524 31.33 -11.80 18.12
CA ALA A 524 31.44 -10.79 19.16
C ALA A 524 32.81 -10.10 19.16
N ARG A 525 33.92 -10.85 19.05
CA ARG A 525 35.28 -10.28 18.95
C ARG A 525 35.47 -9.40 17.73
N ARG A 526 34.93 -9.81 16.57
CA ARG A 526 34.98 -9.00 15.34
C ARG A 526 34.21 -7.69 15.48
N ALA A 527 33.14 -7.68 16.28
CA ALA A 527 32.38 -6.50 16.63
C ALA A 527 33.03 -5.63 17.73
N GLY A 528 34.19 -6.05 18.28
CA GLY A 528 34.88 -5.36 19.37
C GLY A 528 34.26 -5.63 20.75
N LEU A 529 33.49 -6.70 20.90
CA LEU A 529 32.84 -7.11 22.15
C LEU A 529 33.59 -8.28 22.82
N THR A 530 33.24 -8.54 24.07
CA THR A 530 33.70 -9.71 24.83
C THR A 530 33.14 -11.00 24.24
N ASP A 531 33.83 -12.14 24.44
CA ASP A 531 33.44 -13.46 23.93
C ASP A 531 31.99 -13.86 24.22
N ASN A 532 31.40 -13.41 25.34
CA ASN A 532 29.99 -13.64 25.67
C ASN A 532 29.30 -12.30 25.97
N PRO A 533 28.86 -11.54 24.95
CA PRO A 533 28.33 -10.19 25.14
C PRO A 533 26.98 -10.15 25.88
N GLY A 534 26.29 -11.30 25.96
CA GLY A 534 25.00 -11.45 26.65
C GLY A 534 23.80 -10.94 25.86
N PHE A 535 23.91 -10.88 24.53
CA PHE A 535 22.86 -10.59 23.56
C PHE A 535 23.28 -11.12 22.17
N ASP A 536 22.34 -11.30 21.25
CA ASP A 536 22.60 -11.91 19.94
C ASP A 536 22.94 -10.92 18.82
N LEU A 537 22.32 -9.74 18.82
CA LEU A 537 22.46 -8.72 17.77
C LEU A 537 22.79 -7.34 18.34
N LEU A 538 23.70 -6.62 17.69
CA LEU A 538 23.98 -5.20 17.96
C LEU A 538 23.46 -4.34 16.80
N ALA A 539 22.44 -3.52 17.03
CA ALA A 539 21.95 -2.57 16.03
C ALA A 539 22.55 -1.18 16.29
N ARG A 540 23.23 -0.61 15.28
CA ARG A 540 23.83 0.74 15.31
C ARG A 540 23.08 1.67 14.38
N TYR A 541 22.49 2.73 14.93
CA TYR A 541 21.83 3.75 14.13
C TYR A 541 22.81 4.86 13.70
N PRO A 542 22.51 5.57 12.59
CA PRO A 542 23.36 6.67 12.10
C PRO A 542 23.60 7.75 13.16
N GLN A 543 24.76 8.39 13.07
CA GLN A 543 25.19 9.41 14.04
C GLN A 543 24.17 10.56 14.11
N GLY A 544 23.62 10.81 15.31
CA GLY A 544 22.56 11.81 15.53
C GLY A 544 21.14 11.23 15.62
N ASP A 545 20.95 9.93 15.37
CA ASP A 545 19.68 9.25 15.65
C ASP A 545 19.48 9.10 17.18
N PRO A 546 18.32 9.52 17.73
CA PRO A 546 18.05 9.41 19.17
C PRO A 546 18.01 7.97 19.70
N ARG A 547 17.93 6.96 18.83
CA ARG A 547 17.94 5.54 19.19
C ARG A 547 19.34 5.01 19.52
N GLY A 548 20.41 5.63 19.00
CA GLY A 548 21.80 5.27 19.30
C GLY A 548 22.15 3.82 18.94
N GLU A 549 22.66 3.05 19.90
CA GLU A 549 22.92 1.62 19.76
C GLU A 549 21.93 0.78 20.58
N ARG A 550 21.58 -0.40 20.08
CA ARG A 550 20.72 -1.37 20.77
C ARG A 550 21.38 -2.74 20.84
N ALA A 551 21.46 -3.29 22.04
CA ALA A 551 21.74 -4.70 22.27
C ALA A 551 20.42 -5.48 22.24
N ILE A 552 20.32 -6.49 21.40
CA ILE A 552 19.09 -7.23 21.13
C ILE A 552 19.33 -8.72 21.34
N GLU A 553 18.58 -9.30 22.28
CA GLU A 553 18.47 -10.74 22.51
C GLU A 553 17.27 -11.30 21.76
N VAL A 554 17.42 -12.44 21.09
CA VAL A 554 16.37 -13.00 20.23
C VAL A 554 15.99 -14.41 20.66
N LYS A 555 14.71 -14.63 20.97
CA LYS A 555 14.18 -15.97 21.29
C LYS A 555 13.09 -16.38 20.29
N GLY A 556 13.27 -17.54 19.65
CA GLY A 556 12.31 -18.13 18.72
C GLY A 556 11.49 -19.25 19.35
N ARG A 557 10.20 -19.34 18.99
CA ARG A 557 9.35 -20.49 19.33
C ARG A 557 8.46 -20.89 18.14
N ALA A 558 8.40 -22.18 17.84
CA ALA A 558 7.55 -22.71 16.76
C ALA A 558 6.06 -22.38 16.95
N GLY A 559 5.58 -22.38 18.20
CA GLY A 559 4.25 -21.94 18.61
C GLY A 559 4.31 -20.91 19.75
N ARG A 560 3.32 -20.93 20.66
CA ARG A 560 3.34 -20.11 21.88
C ARG A 560 3.73 -20.94 23.09
N GLY A 561 4.84 -20.60 23.72
CA GLY A 561 5.34 -21.29 24.90
C GLY A 561 6.34 -20.41 25.64
N ASP A 562 6.74 -20.86 26.82
CA ASP A 562 7.64 -20.09 27.67
C ASP A 562 9.02 -19.92 27.02
N ILE A 563 9.67 -18.80 27.33
CA ILE A 563 11.05 -18.54 26.94
C ILE A 563 11.94 -18.50 28.16
N GLU A 564 13.14 -19.01 28.02
CA GLU A 564 14.15 -18.99 29.08
C GLU A 564 15.17 -17.90 28.77
N VAL A 565 15.53 -17.11 29.77
CA VAL A 565 16.61 -16.12 29.71
C VAL A 565 17.74 -16.58 30.63
N THR A 566 18.97 -16.61 30.11
CA THR A 566 20.15 -17.10 30.85
C THR A 566 20.68 -16.07 31.85
N ASP A 567 21.48 -16.50 32.83
CA ASP A 567 22.08 -15.62 33.85
C ASP A 567 22.97 -14.51 33.24
N ASN A 568 23.64 -14.80 32.12
CA ASN A 568 24.48 -13.82 31.43
C ASN A 568 23.64 -12.76 30.69
N GLU A 569 22.60 -13.20 29.96
CA GLU A 569 21.61 -12.31 29.32
C GLU A 569 20.95 -11.41 30.37
N TRP A 570 20.59 -11.99 31.51
CA TRP A 570 20.02 -11.28 32.65
C TRP A 570 20.94 -10.17 33.19
N ALA A 571 22.20 -10.52 33.49
CA ALA A 571 23.17 -9.56 33.99
C ALA A 571 23.41 -8.42 32.99
N ARG A 572 23.42 -8.75 31.70
CA ARG A 572 23.61 -7.75 30.64
C ARG A 572 22.39 -6.84 30.47
N ALA A 573 21.19 -7.39 30.52
CA ALA A 573 19.95 -6.62 30.49
C ALA A 573 19.87 -5.62 31.65
N ALA A 574 20.31 -6.01 32.85
CA ALA A 574 20.38 -5.13 34.02
C ALA A 574 21.34 -3.95 33.83
N ASN A 575 22.47 -4.19 33.17
CA ASN A 575 23.50 -3.18 32.93
C ASN A 575 23.11 -2.20 31.83
N LEU A 576 22.56 -2.69 30.71
CA LEU A 576 22.25 -1.87 29.54
C LEU A 576 20.85 -1.23 29.58
N GLN A 577 19.93 -1.74 30.42
CA GLN A 577 18.61 -1.19 30.69
C GLN A 577 17.85 -0.75 29.42
N ALA A 578 17.68 0.55 29.21
CA ALA A 578 16.93 1.12 28.09
C ALA A 578 17.59 0.90 26.72
N GLY A 579 18.87 0.50 26.69
CA GLY A 579 19.62 0.08 25.51
C GLY A 579 19.57 -1.44 25.24
N TYR A 580 18.93 -2.22 26.11
CA TYR A 580 18.75 -3.67 25.94
C TYR A 580 17.30 -4.00 25.53
N TRP A 581 17.16 -4.86 24.54
CA TRP A 581 15.89 -5.29 23.99
C TRP A 581 15.82 -6.82 23.95
N LEU A 582 14.65 -7.35 24.27
CA LEU A 582 14.34 -8.77 24.09
C LEU A 582 13.30 -8.91 22.99
N TYR A 583 13.67 -9.58 21.91
CA TYR A 583 12.82 -9.84 20.75
C TYR A 583 12.37 -11.29 20.83
N VAL A 584 11.07 -11.49 21.05
CA VAL A 584 10.48 -12.82 21.13
C VAL A 584 9.60 -13.02 19.92
N VAL A 585 9.98 -13.97 19.07
CA VAL A 585 9.22 -14.30 17.88
C VAL A 585 8.48 -15.62 18.13
N TYR A 586 7.17 -15.50 18.37
CA TYR A 586 6.29 -16.66 18.48
C TYR A 586 5.76 -17.07 17.12
N ASP A 587 5.25 -18.31 17.08
CA ASP A 587 4.60 -18.86 15.89
C ASP A 587 5.57 -18.88 14.69
N CYS A 588 6.86 -19.17 14.93
CA CYS A 588 7.93 -19.27 13.91
C CYS A 588 7.66 -20.36 12.86
N ALA A 589 6.85 -21.36 13.20
CA ALA A 589 6.36 -22.35 12.24
C ALA A 589 5.24 -21.79 11.33
N THR A 590 4.92 -20.48 11.41
CA THR A 590 3.78 -19.84 10.76
C THR A 590 4.08 -18.52 10.02
N LYS A 591 3.25 -18.14 9.03
CA LYS A 591 3.30 -16.84 8.31
C LYS A 591 3.08 -15.64 9.20
N ALA A 592 2.28 -15.82 10.24
CA ALA A 592 1.95 -14.78 11.18
C ALA A 592 2.92 -14.87 12.34
N LEU A 593 4.20 -14.64 12.05
CA LEU A 593 5.19 -14.40 13.10
C LEU A 593 4.57 -13.37 14.05
N ARG A 594 4.60 -13.67 15.34
CA ARG A 594 4.13 -12.75 16.37
C ARG A 594 5.33 -12.21 17.11
N PRO A 595 6.04 -11.24 16.51
CA PRO A 595 7.14 -10.59 17.18
C PRO A 595 6.61 -9.74 18.33
N ASN A 596 7.26 -9.87 19.47
CA ASN A 596 7.05 -9.02 20.63
C ASN A 596 8.40 -8.45 21.02
N ARG A 597 8.49 -7.13 21.09
CA ARG A 597 9.76 -6.43 21.37
C ARG A 597 9.64 -5.76 22.72
N VAL A 598 10.44 -6.20 23.68
CA VAL A 598 10.38 -5.67 25.04
C VAL A 598 11.61 -4.80 25.28
N ARG A 599 11.38 -3.50 25.43
CA ARG A 599 12.43 -2.55 25.83
C ARG A 599 12.67 -2.64 27.33
N ASN A 600 13.94 -2.71 27.73
CA ASN A 600 14.34 -2.85 29.13
C ASN A 600 13.60 -4.03 29.80
N PRO A 601 13.82 -5.26 29.31
CA PRO A 601 13.15 -6.43 29.86
C PRO A 601 13.49 -6.60 31.35
N PHE A 602 14.67 -6.17 31.80
CA PHE A 602 15.08 -6.17 33.21
C PHE A 602 14.03 -5.52 34.12
N ALA A 603 13.62 -4.30 33.79
CA ALA A 603 12.64 -3.56 34.58
C ALA A 603 11.19 -4.04 34.39
N ARG A 604 10.83 -4.51 33.19
CA ARG A 604 9.45 -4.81 32.81
C ARG A 604 8.99 -6.24 33.08
N LEU A 605 9.86 -7.20 32.81
CA LEU A 605 9.53 -8.64 32.85
C LEU A 605 10.30 -9.38 33.93
N LEU A 606 11.52 -8.93 34.15
CA LEU A 606 12.57 -9.78 34.68
C LEU A 606 12.71 -9.61 36.20
N ALA A 607 12.49 -8.42 36.79
CA ALA A 607 12.84 -7.95 38.14
C ALA A 607 12.63 -8.82 39.43
N ARG A 608 12.34 -10.13 39.39
CA ARG A 608 11.98 -10.93 40.58
C ARG A 608 12.66 -12.29 40.81
N ALA A 609 13.70 -12.69 40.08
CA ALA A 609 14.37 -13.97 40.36
C ALA A 609 15.91 -13.92 40.37
N LYS A 610 16.52 -14.86 41.10
CA LYS A 610 17.94 -15.23 41.01
C LYS A 610 18.00 -16.60 40.31
N GLY A 611 18.62 -16.68 39.13
CA GLY A 611 18.75 -17.89 38.30
C GLY A 611 18.12 -17.74 36.91
N SER A 612 18.15 -18.80 36.08
CA SER A 612 17.49 -18.80 34.77
C SER A 612 15.98 -18.58 34.93
N LEU A 613 15.45 -17.63 34.16
CA LEU A 613 14.07 -17.18 34.29
C LEU A 613 13.24 -17.68 33.11
N LEU A 614 12.20 -18.46 33.42
CA LEU A 614 11.13 -18.79 32.49
C LEU A 614 10.08 -17.66 32.47
N ILE A 615 9.82 -17.10 31.30
CA ILE A 615 8.87 -16.01 31.08
C ILE A 615 7.71 -16.53 30.22
N SER A 616 6.48 -16.31 30.68
CA SER A 616 5.30 -16.79 29.96
C SER A 616 4.92 -15.90 28.78
N PRO A 617 4.26 -16.44 27.73
CA PRO A 617 3.77 -15.65 26.60
C PRO A 617 2.86 -14.48 27.00
N SER A 618 2.05 -14.64 28.05
CA SER A 618 1.15 -13.58 28.54
C SER A 618 1.92 -12.38 29.08
N GLN A 619 3.02 -12.61 29.79
CA GLN A 619 3.88 -11.54 30.32
C GLN A 619 4.57 -10.78 29.18
N ILE A 620 5.12 -11.51 28.20
CA ILE A 620 5.74 -10.91 27.01
C ILE A 620 4.76 -10.04 26.23
N MET A 621 3.53 -10.52 26.03
CA MET A 621 2.52 -9.77 25.27
C MET A 621 1.97 -8.54 26.01
N GLN A 622 2.03 -8.54 27.35
CA GLN A 622 1.58 -7.42 28.17
C GLN A 622 2.60 -6.27 28.19
N GLU A 623 3.88 -6.59 28.25
CA GLU A 623 4.97 -5.61 28.41
C GLU A 623 5.69 -5.27 27.08
N GLY A 624 5.50 -6.11 26.06
CA GLY A 624 6.08 -5.97 24.74
C GLY A 624 5.35 -4.96 23.88
N GLU A 625 6.13 -4.15 23.17
CA GLU A 625 5.64 -3.40 22.02
C GLU A 625 5.32 -4.43 20.93
N GLN A 626 4.07 -4.46 20.47
CA GLN A 626 3.70 -5.26 19.30
C GLN A 626 4.48 -4.72 18.11
N GLY A 627 5.28 -5.61 17.51
CA GLY A 627 6.25 -5.29 16.46
C GLY A 627 5.62 -4.99 15.14
#